data_AF-A0A7X7BSF9-F1
#
_entry.id   AF-A0A7X7BSF9-F1
#
_cell.length_a   1.000
_cell.length_b   1.000
_cell.length_c   1.000
_cell.angle_alpha   90.00
_cell.angle_beta   90.00
_cell.angle_gamma   90.00
#
_symmetry.space_group_name_H-M   'P 1'
#
loop_
_entity.id
_entity.type
_entity.pdbx_description
1 polymer ?
#
loop_
_entity_poly.entity_id
_entity_poly.type
_entity_poly.pdbx_seq_one_letter_code
_entity_poly.pdbx_strand_id
1 'polypeptide(L)'
;MARFQSEKLKQEVVLRDPVHGYIHIEDKVIFDIVKSKEFQRMRRIKQLGPVSYVFPGGTHTRFEHNLGVYELTRRICDIFAKKYPSIIPGDGLWDDDNRLLVECAGLLHDIGHGPYSHTFEHLFGTNHEKIGQKIIKDPNTEINKALKQVAPNFPEQVASVIAKTYPNPQVVKMISSQADADRM
;
A
#
# COMPACT_ATOMS: atom_id res chain seq x y z
N MET A 1 -4.68 -20.52 -5.57
CA MET A 1 -5.03 -19.10 -5.76
C MET A 1 -4.23 -18.55 -6.93
N ALA A 2 -4.56 -17.35 -7.44
CA ALA A 2 -3.74 -16.73 -8.46
C ALA A 2 -2.43 -16.25 -7.83
N ARG A 3 -1.30 -16.74 -8.33
CA ARG A 3 0.03 -16.35 -7.90
C ARG A 3 0.44 -15.08 -8.63
N PHE A 4 0.58 -13.97 -7.89
CA PHE A 4 1.01 -12.70 -8.47
C PHE A 4 2.50 -12.52 -8.26
N GLN A 5 3.24 -12.29 -9.35
CA GLN A 5 4.68 -12.07 -9.32
C GLN A 5 5.05 -10.82 -10.09
N SER A 6 6.08 -10.13 -9.61
CA SER A 6 6.71 -9.03 -10.32
C SER A 6 8.09 -9.46 -10.80
N GLU A 7 8.58 -8.82 -11.86
CA GLU A 7 10.00 -8.84 -12.18
C GLU A 7 10.78 -8.24 -11.00
N LYS A 8 11.86 -8.90 -10.59
CA LYS A 8 12.77 -8.35 -9.58
C LYS A 8 13.70 -7.31 -10.20
N LEU A 9 14.00 -6.25 -9.45
CA LEU A 9 15.00 -5.28 -9.83
C LEU A 9 16.39 -5.92 -9.88
N LYS A 10 17.23 -5.46 -10.80
CA LYS A 10 18.65 -5.91 -10.88
C LYS A 10 19.45 -5.57 -9.62
N GLN A 11 19.09 -4.46 -8.98
CA GLN A 11 19.65 -4.00 -7.73
C GLN A 11 18.50 -3.52 -6.85
N GLU A 12 18.53 -3.94 -5.60
CA GLU A 12 17.60 -3.46 -4.59
C GLU A 12 17.70 -1.94 -4.45
N VAL A 13 16.54 -1.29 -4.35
CA VAL A 13 16.47 0.13 -4.00
C VAL A 13 16.19 0.25 -2.52
N VAL A 14 17.13 0.84 -1.79
CA VAL A 14 17.02 1.05 -0.34
C VAL A 14 16.82 2.53 -0.06
N LEU A 15 15.71 2.88 0.56
CA LEU A 15 15.41 4.25 0.98
C LEU A 15 15.70 4.41 2.47
N ARG A 16 16.37 5.49 2.85
CA ARG A 16 16.56 5.83 4.27
C ARG A 16 15.24 6.35 4.84
N ASP A 17 14.81 5.79 5.95
CA ASP A 17 13.59 6.20 6.64
C ASP A 17 13.89 6.38 8.14
N PRO A 18 13.50 7.52 8.76
CA PRO A 18 13.80 7.77 10.17
C PRO A 18 13.00 6.90 11.15
N VAL A 19 11.90 6.26 10.73
CA VAL A 19 11.02 5.45 11.59
C VAL A 19 11.42 3.97 11.53
N HIS A 20 11.56 3.42 10.33
CA HIS A 20 11.83 2.01 10.09
C HIS A 20 13.31 1.72 9.78
N GLY A 21 14.15 2.77 9.74
CA GLY A 21 15.57 2.70 9.41
C GLY A 21 15.83 2.66 7.90
N TYR A 22 15.32 1.63 7.24
CA TYR A 22 15.40 1.46 5.80
C TYR A 22 14.13 0.83 5.24
N ILE A 23 13.79 1.23 4.02
CA ILE A 23 12.68 0.69 3.23
C ILE A 23 13.28 -0.01 2.03
N HIS A 24 12.93 -1.28 1.88
CA HIS A 24 13.56 -2.22 0.95
C HIS A 24 12.64 -2.49 -0.23
N ILE A 25 13.04 -2.09 -1.43
CA ILE A 25 12.25 -2.28 -2.66
C ILE A 25 13.00 -3.21 -3.61
N GLU A 26 12.46 -4.40 -3.81
CA GLU A 26 13.01 -5.41 -4.72
C GLU A 26 12.14 -5.64 -5.96
N ASP A 27 10.82 -5.46 -5.85
CA ASP A 27 9.88 -5.74 -6.93
C ASP A 27 9.71 -4.53 -7.85
N LYS A 28 9.83 -4.77 -9.17
CA LYS A 28 9.74 -3.72 -10.19
C LYS A 28 8.40 -3.00 -10.14
N VAL A 29 7.30 -3.72 -9.90
CA VAL A 29 5.96 -3.10 -9.80
C VAL A 29 5.88 -2.09 -8.66
N ILE A 30 6.48 -2.41 -7.50
CA ILE A 30 6.53 -1.50 -6.34
C ILE A 30 7.34 -0.26 -6.71
N PHE A 31 8.51 -0.44 -7.33
CA PHE A 31 9.34 0.68 -7.76
C PHE A 31 8.65 1.57 -8.81
N ASP A 32 7.96 0.98 -9.78
CA ASP A 32 7.19 1.70 -10.80
C ASP A 32 6.03 2.49 -10.16
N ILE A 33 5.31 1.88 -9.19
CA ILE A 33 4.27 2.57 -8.42
C ILE A 33 4.87 3.76 -7.68
N VAL A 34 5.98 3.58 -6.96
CA VAL A 34 6.63 4.66 -6.20
C VAL A 34 7.03 5.81 -7.12
N LYS A 35 7.47 5.53 -8.35
CA LYS A 35 7.84 6.54 -9.34
C LYS A 35 6.67 7.23 -10.04
N SER A 36 5.47 6.65 -9.96
CA SER A 36 4.29 7.17 -10.65
C SER A 36 3.93 8.59 -10.22
N LYS A 37 3.39 9.39 -11.13
CA LYS A 37 2.92 10.75 -10.82
C LYS A 37 1.84 10.77 -9.74
N GLU A 38 0.96 9.77 -9.70
CA GLU A 38 -0.11 9.67 -8.71
C GLU A 38 0.44 9.40 -7.31
N PHE A 39 1.49 8.57 -7.18
CA PHE A 39 2.14 8.31 -5.91
C PHE A 39 3.06 9.47 -5.48
N GLN A 40 3.86 10.02 -6.40
CA GLN A 40 4.70 11.20 -6.13
C GLN A 40 3.90 12.43 -5.68
N ARG A 41 2.61 12.50 -6.03
CA ARG A 41 1.70 13.52 -5.50
C ARG A 41 1.59 13.53 -3.98
N MET A 42 1.73 12.37 -3.33
CA MET A 42 1.59 12.25 -1.88
C MET A 42 2.63 13.08 -1.12
N ARG A 43 3.78 13.40 -1.74
CA ARG A 43 4.80 14.32 -1.18
C ARG A 43 4.28 15.73 -0.89
N ARG A 44 3.13 16.09 -1.45
CA ARG A 44 2.50 17.41 -1.30
C ARG A 44 1.30 17.39 -0.33
N ILE A 45 1.04 16.24 0.30
CA ILE A 45 -0.11 16.05 1.19
C ILE A 45 0.41 15.69 2.57
N LYS A 46 0.31 16.63 3.52
CA LYS A 46 0.69 16.41 4.91
C LYS A 46 -0.19 15.33 5.54
N GLN A 47 0.41 14.38 6.25
CA GLN A 47 -0.31 13.31 6.95
C GLN A 47 -1.30 13.90 7.96
N LEU A 48 -0.80 14.76 8.84
CA LEU A 48 -1.58 15.36 9.93
C LEU A 48 -2.29 16.68 9.57
N GLY A 49 -2.23 17.11 8.30
CA GLY A 49 -2.93 18.31 7.83
C GLY A 49 -2.68 19.56 8.71
N PRO A 50 -3.74 20.20 9.27
CA PRO A 50 -3.60 21.40 10.10
C PRO A 50 -2.82 21.21 11.41
N VAL A 51 -2.68 19.98 11.91
CA VAL A 51 -1.92 19.69 13.15
C VAL A 51 -0.47 20.16 13.05
N SER A 52 0.09 20.20 11.84
CA SER A 52 1.43 20.74 11.56
C SER A 52 1.61 22.22 11.94
N TYR A 53 0.52 22.99 12.12
CA TYR A 53 0.56 24.37 12.61
C TYR A 53 0.61 24.47 14.14
N VAL A 54 0.24 23.39 14.84
CA VAL A 54 0.32 23.28 16.31
C VAL A 54 1.62 22.57 16.72
N PHE A 55 1.99 21.53 15.99
CA PHE A 55 3.21 20.75 16.20
C PHE A 55 4.16 20.93 15.02
N PRO A 56 5.21 21.77 15.15
CA PRO A 56 6.07 22.15 14.02
C PRO A 56 6.90 20.98 13.46
N GLY A 57 7.05 19.87 14.19
CA GLY A 57 7.67 18.63 13.69
C GLY A 57 6.70 17.70 12.93
N GLY A 58 5.39 17.96 13.00
CA GLY A 58 4.34 17.16 12.34
C GLY A 58 4.23 17.45 10.83
N THR A 59 5.35 17.57 10.13
CA THR A 59 5.44 18.00 8.73
C THR A 59 5.49 16.84 7.73
N HIS A 60 5.53 15.61 8.22
CA HIS A 60 5.58 14.43 7.37
C HIS A 60 4.33 14.33 6.47
N THR A 61 4.52 13.70 5.31
CA THR A 61 3.56 13.59 4.23
C THR A 61 3.07 12.15 4.10
N ARG A 62 2.00 11.98 3.33
CA ARG A 62 1.45 10.64 3.01
C ARG A 62 2.42 9.78 2.21
N PHE A 63 3.44 10.37 1.59
CA PHE A 63 4.42 9.63 0.81
C PHE A 63 5.26 8.71 1.68
N GLU A 64 5.89 9.25 2.73
CA GLU A 64 6.69 8.45 3.67
C GLU A 64 5.81 7.53 4.52
N HIS A 65 4.59 7.94 4.88
CA HIS A 65 3.60 7.06 5.53
C HIS A 65 3.35 5.80 4.70
N ASN A 66 2.97 5.95 3.43
CA ASN A 66 2.68 4.82 2.55
C ASN A 66 3.88 3.89 2.33
N LEU A 67 5.09 4.46 2.26
CA LEU A 67 6.31 3.66 2.20
C LEU A 67 6.56 2.88 3.50
N GLY A 68 6.27 3.49 4.66
CA GLY A 68 6.34 2.83 5.97
C GLY A 68 5.35 1.66 6.09
N VAL A 69 4.10 1.87 5.69
CA VAL A 69 3.07 0.82 5.67
C VAL A 69 3.49 -0.34 4.75
N TYR A 70 4.06 -0.03 3.59
CA TYR A 70 4.65 -1.04 2.70
C TYR A 70 5.77 -1.84 3.40
N GLU A 71 6.75 -1.16 4.00
CA GLU A 71 7.88 -1.83 4.66
C GLU A 71 7.43 -2.70 5.84
N LEU A 72 6.48 -2.22 6.63
CA LEU A 72 5.94 -2.98 7.75
C LEU A 72 5.17 -4.21 7.25
N THR A 73 4.36 -4.05 6.19
CA THR A 73 3.66 -5.15 5.51
C THR A 73 4.64 -6.21 5.01
N ARG A 74 5.73 -5.79 4.34
CA ARG A 74 6.80 -6.67 3.84
C ARG A 74 7.43 -7.47 4.99
N ARG A 75 7.77 -6.81 6.11
CA ARG A 75 8.32 -7.46 7.31
C ARG A 75 7.35 -8.45 7.95
N ILE A 76 6.06 -8.13 8.00
CA ILE A 76 5.03 -9.06 8.49
C ILE A 76 4.97 -10.30 7.58
N CYS A 77 4.96 -10.11 6.26
CA CYS A 77 4.98 -11.21 5.30
C CYS A 77 6.23 -12.10 5.46
N ASP A 78 7.41 -11.52 5.68
CA ASP A 78 8.64 -12.28 5.97
C ASP A 78 8.51 -13.16 7.21
N ILE A 79 7.96 -12.59 8.30
CA ILE A 79 7.74 -13.34 9.54
C ILE A 79 6.72 -14.46 9.32
N PHE A 80 5.63 -14.17 8.61
CA PHE A 80 4.57 -15.14 8.35
C PHE A 80 5.05 -16.28 7.44
N ALA A 81 5.74 -15.97 6.36
CA ALA A 81 6.34 -16.97 5.47
C ALA A 81 7.35 -17.86 6.20
N LYS A 82 8.11 -17.30 7.16
CA LYS A 82 9.10 -18.05 7.93
C LYS A 82 8.50 -18.91 9.05
N LYS A 83 7.49 -18.40 9.76
CA LYS A 83 6.98 -19.02 11.00
C LYS A 83 5.66 -19.75 10.82
N TYR A 84 4.84 -19.32 9.87
CA TYR A 84 3.48 -19.80 9.66
C TYR A 84 3.19 -20.08 8.17
N PRO A 85 4.07 -20.79 7.43
CA PRO A 85 3.84 -21.06 6.01
C PRO A 85 2.65 -22.01 5.83
N SER A 86 1.78 -21.70 4.88
CA SER A 86 0.73 -22.61 4.44
C SER A 86 1.32 -23.84 3.77
N ILE A 87 0.80 -24.99 4.16
CA ILE A 87 1.16 -26.31 3.64
C ILE A 87 0.11 -26.76 2.62
N ILE A 88 -1.16 -26.49 2.92
CA ILE A 88 -2.28 -26.81 2.03
C ILE A 88 -3.25 -25.62 1.93
N PRO A 89 -3.92 -25.43 0.79
CA PRO A 89 -4.89 -24.35 0.64
C PRO A 89 -5.97 -24.38 1.73
N GLY A 90 -6.09 -23.28 2.47
CA GLY A 90 -7.16 -23.10 3.48
C GLY A 90 -6.86 -23.70 4.85
N ASP A 91 -5.62 -24.10 5.15
CA ASP A 91 -5.18 -24.54 6.49
C ASP A 91 -5.15 -23.44 7.56
N GLY A 92 -5.45 -22.19 7.19
CA GLY A 92 -5.45 -21.05 8.09
C GLY A 92 -4.06 -20.44 8.32
N LEU A 93 -3.04 -20.93 7.62
CA LEU A 93 -1.68 -20.40 7.65
C LEU A 93 -1.45 -19.39 6.49
N TRP A 94 -0.26 -18.81 6.43
CA TRP A 94 0.08 -17.76 5.46
C TRP A 94 0.50 -18.35 4.11
N ASP A 95 -0.27 -18.04 3.08
CA ASP A 95 0.08 -18.30 1.68
C ASP A 95 0.81 -17.09 1.10
N ASP A 96 2.13 -17.21 0.93
CA ASP A 96 3.01 -16.13 0.47
C ASP A 96 2.77 -15.72 -1.00
N ASP A 97 1.98 -16.48 -1.76
CA ASP A 97 1.51 -16.03 -3.08
C ASP A 97 0.63 -14.76 -2.99
N ASN A 98 0.13 -14.41 -1.78
CA ASN A 98 -0.58 -13.16 -1.51
C ASN A 98 0.34 -11.96 -1.21
N ARG A 99 1.65 -12.17 -1.03
CA ARG A 99 2.62 -11.13 -0.62
C ARG A 99 2.54 -9.89 -1.48
N LEU A 100 2.72 -10.04 -2.79
CA LEU A 100 2.76 -8.90 -3.71
C LEU A 100 1.45 -8.10 -3.71
N LEU A 101 0.31 -8.80 -3.55
CA LEU A 101 -1.00 -8.18 -3.47
C LEU A 101 -1.13 -7.31 -2.21
N VAL A 102 -0.77 -7.87 -1.04
CA VAL A 102 -0.87 -7.14 0.23
C VAL A 102 0.12 -5.99 0.31
N GLU A 103 1.33 -6.16 -0.22
CA GLU A 103 2.34 -5.09 -0.31
C GLU A 103 1.88 -3.94 -1.22
N CYS A 104 1.32 -4.25 -2.40
CA CYS A 104 0.74 -3.22 -3.27
C CYS A 104 -0.44 -2.50 -2.60
N ALA A 105 -1.29 -3.24 -1.88
CA ALA A 105 -2.43 -2.67 -1.18
C ALA A 105 -1.99 -1.77 -0.02
N GLY A 106 -0.99 -2.19 0.77
CA GLY A 106 -0.41 -1.38 1.85
C GLY A 106 0.25 -0.11 1.32
N LEU A 107 1.02 -0.21 0.24
CA LEU A 107 1.61 0.96 -0.41
C LEU A 107 0.55 1.96 -0.90
N LEU A 108 -0.59 1.48 -1.40
CA LEU A 108 -1.59 2.29 -2.09
C LEU A 108 -2.81 2.65 -1.23
N HIS A 109 -2.89 2.22 0.03
CA HIS A 109 -4.11 2.35 0.84
C HIS A 109 -4.63 3.80 0.91
N ASP A 110 -3.72 4.78 1.02
CA ASP A 110 -4.04 6.21 1.13
C ASP A 110 -3.94 6.99 -0.20
N ILE A 111 -3.75 6.34 -1.35
CA ILE A 111 -3.49 7.03 -2.63
C ILE A 111 -4.61 7.99 -3.07
N GLY A 112 -5.82 7.79 -2.53
CA GLY A 112 -6.99 8.60 -2.78
C GLY A 112 -7.12 9.87 -1.93
N HIS A 113 -6.24 10.10 -0.94
CA HIS A 113 -6.33 11.28 -0.10
C HIS A 113 -6.06 12.58 -0.88
N GLY A 114 -6.88 13.59 -0.57
CA GLY A 114 -6.73 14.96 -1.05
C GLY A 114 -5.99 15.86 -0.05
N PRO A 115 -5.85 17.16 -0.36
CA PRO A 115 -5.27 18.13 0.57
C PRO A 115 -6.07 18.17 1.87
N TYR A 116 -5.41 18.36 3.02
CA TYR A 116 -6.05 18.34 4.35
C TYR A 116 -6.78 17.04 4.73
N SER A 117 -6.52 15.93 4.02
CA SER A 117 -6.88 14.59 4.48
C SER A 117 -8.38 14.48 4.84
N HIS A 118 -8.72 13.95 6.02
CA HIS A 118 -10.10 13.77 6.47
C HIS A 118 -10.90 15.07 6.61
N THR A 119 -10.24 16.23 6.81
CA THR A 119 -10.96 17.52 6.83
C THR A 119 -11.61 17.79 5.47
N PHE A 120 -10.94 17.44 4.37
CA PHE A 120 -11.48 17.59 3.02
C PHE A 120 -12.64 16.64 2.75
N GLU A 121 -12.55 15.41 3.25
CA GLU A 121 -13.64 14.43 3.15
C GLU A 121 -14.90 14.93 3.83
N HIS A 122 -14.77 15.42 5.06
CA HIS A 122 -15.87 15.92 5.84
C HIS A 122 -16.54 17.13 5.19
N LEU A 123 -15.74 18.08 4.68
CA LEU A 123 -16.26 19.32 4.08
C LEU A 123 -16.89 19.11 2.70
N PHE A 124 -16.33 18.22 1.88
CA PHE A 124 -16.74 18.04 0.48
C PHE A 124 -17.49 16.74 0.20
N GLY A 125 -17.78 15.93 1.23
CA GLY A 125 -18.48 14.65 1.09
C GLY A 125 -17.70 13.64 0.23
N THR A 126 -16.37 13.73 0.22
CA THR A 126 -15.51 12.81 -0.53
C THR A 126 -15.11 11.60 0.30
N ASN A 127 -14.64 10.54 -0.37
CA ASN A 127 -14.17 9.32 0.29
C ASN A 127 -12.89 8.84 -0.40
N HIS A 128 -11.78 8.87 0.33
CA HIS A 128 -10.44 8.59 -0.13
C HIS A 128 -10.30 7.13 -0.55
N GLU A 129 -10.92 6.16 0.13
CA GLU A 129 -10.90 4.75 -0.29
C GLU A 129 -11.53 4.60 -1.69
N LYS A 130 -12.68 5.25 -1.95
CA LYS A 130 -13.34 5.24 -3.27
C LYS A 130 -12.51 5.95 -4.34
N ILE A 131 -11.87 7.07 -4.00
CA ILE A 131 -10.98 7.80 -4.92
C ILE A 131 -9.74 6.96 -5.21
N GLY A 132 -9.16 6.30 -4.20
CA GLY A 132 -8.02 5.42 -4.34
C GLY A 132 -8.31 4.25 -5.27
N GLN A 133 -9.47 3.60 -5.08
CA GLN A 133 -9.95 2.57 -6.01
C GLN A 133 -10.12 3.09 -7.45
N LYS A 134 -10.58 4.34 -7.64
CA LYS A 134 -10.67 4.94 -8.98
C LYS A 134 -9.28 5.13 -9.59
N ILE A 135 -8.32 5.66 -8.84
CA ILE A 135 -6.94 5.86 -9.31
C ILE A 135 -6.30 4.52 -9.71
N ILE A 136 -6.48 3.49 -8.88
CA ILE A 136 -5.92 2.15 -9.10
C ILE A 136 -6.52 1.49 -10.34
N LYS A 137 -7.82 1.67 -10.59
CA LYS A 137 -8.54 1.02 -11.70
C LYS A 137 -8.56 1.82 -13.00
N ASP A 138 -8.24 3.12 -12.98
CA ASP A 138 -8.27 3.96 -14.17
C ASP A 138 -7.08 3.63 -15.11
N PRO A 139 -7.33 3.15 -16.34
CA PRO A 139 -6.28 2.76 -17.29
C PRO A 139 -5.35 3.92 -17.72
N ASN A 140 -5.74 5.17 -17.44
CA ASN A 140 -4.92 6.34 -17.78
C ASN A 140 -3.84 6.64 -16.74
N THR A 141 -3.91 6.05 -15.54
CA THR A 141 -2.94 6.28 -14.46
C THR A 141 -1.67 5.45 -14.66
N GLU A 142 -0.54 5.97 -14.18
CA GLU A 142 0.72 5.21 -14.21
C GLU A 142 0.68 4.04 -13.22
N ILE A 143 -0.04 4.19 -12.10
CA ILE A 143 -0.30 3.11 -11.15
C ILE A 143 -1.02 1.94 -11.82
N ASN A 144 -2.11 2.17 -12.56
CA ASN A 144 -2.81 1.08 -13.23
C ASN A 144 -1.91 0.37 -14.24
N LYS A 145 -1.13 1.15 -15.01
CA LYS A 145 -0.17 0.61 -15.98
C LYS A 145 0.90 -0.24 -15.30
N ALA A 146 1.42 0.18 -14.14
CA ALA A 146 2.36 -0.62 -13.35
C ALA A 146 1.73 -1.93 -12.86
N LEU A 147 0.53 -1.86 -12.25
CA LEU A 147 -0.18 -3.03 -11.73
C LEU A 147 -0.54 -4.04 -12.84
N LYS A 148 -0.89 -3.57 -14.04
CA LYS A 148 -1.17 -4.45 -15.20
C LYS A 148 0.04 -5.22 -15.72
N GLN A 149 1.26 -4.82 -15.37
CA GLN A 149 2.47 -5.61 -15.69
C GLN A 149 2.49 -6.93 -14.91
N VAL A 150 1.80 -7.01 -13.76
CA VAL A 150 1.69 -8.23 -12.94
C VAL A 150 0.63 -9.18 -13.50
N ALA A 151 -0.61 -8.69 -13.66
CA ALA A 151 -1.68 -9.42 -14.34
C ALA A 151 -2.81 -8.46 -14.77
N PRO A 152 -3.60 -8.80 -15.81
CA PRO A 152 -4.70 -7.94 -16.28
C PRO A 152 -5.74 -7.59 -15.22
N ASN A 153 -6.03 -8.51 -14.29
CA ASN A 153 -7.01 -8.34 -13.21
C ASN A 153 -6.38 -7.89 -11.87
N PHE A 154 -5.07 -7.67 -11.83
CA PHE A 154 -4.36 -7.31 -10.60
C PHE A 154 -4.80 -5.96 -10.01
N PRO A 155 -5.06 -4.90 -10.82
CA PRO A 155 -5.61 -3.65 -10.29
C PRO A 155 -6.92 -3.84 -9.52
N GLU A 156 -7.81 -4.71 -10.01
CA GLU A 156 -9.08 -5.03 -9.35
C GLU A 156 -8.86 -5.77 -8.03
N GLN A 157 -7.89 -6.70 -7.98
CA GLN A 157 -7.54 -7.38 -6.73
C GLN A 157 -7.02 -6.39 -5.69
N VAL A 158 -6.07 -5.52 -6.04
CA VAL A 158 -5.52 -4.51 -5.13
C VAL A 158 -6.63 -3.57 -4.63
N ALA A 159 -7.49 -3.09 -5.54
CA ALA A 159 -8.63 -2.26 -5.18
C ALA A 159 -9.62 -2.97 -4.23
N SER A 160 -9.81 -4.27 -4.37
CA SER A 160 -10.70 -5.05 -3.49
C SER A 160 -10.15 -5.23 -2.06
N VAL A 161 -8.82 -5.22 -1.88
CA VAL A 161 -8.20 -5.23 -0.54
C VAL A 161 -8.50 -3.92 0.17
N ILE A 162 -8.30 -2.78 -0.51
CA ILE A 162 -8.62 -1.43 0.02
C ILE A 162 -10.12 -1.29 0.29
N ALA A 163 -10.97 -1.86 -0.57
CA ALA A 163 -12.40 -1.89 -0.38
C ALA A 163 -12.87 -2.87 0.73
N LYS A 164 -11.96 -3.66 1.31
CA LYS A 164 -12.24 -4.69 2.34
C LYS A 164 -13.20 -5.77 1.85
N THR A 165 -13.21 -6.03 0.54
CA THR A 165 -14.03 -7.05 -0.12
C THR A 165 -13.22 -8.23 -0.64
N TYR A 166 -11.88 -8.19 -0.54
CA TYR A 166 -11.03 -9.33 -0.86
C TYR A 166 -11.30 -10.52 0.09
N PRO A 167 -11.42 -11.76 -0.41
CA PRO A 167 -11.92 -12.89 0.38
C PRO A 167 -10.97 -13.37 1.49
N ASN A 168 -9.65 -13.14 1.36
CA ASN A 168 -8.69 -13.56 2.37
C ASN A 168 -8.61 -12.53 3.51
N PRO A 169 -9.10 -12.85 4.73
CA PRO A 169 -9.07 -11.92 5.84
C PRO A 169 -7.66 -11.61 6.34
N GLN A 170 -6.67 -12.50 6.13
CA GLN A 170 -5.28 -12.24 6.51
C GLN A 170 -4.73 -11.06 5.71
N VAL A 171 -5.02 -11.01 4.40
CA VAL A 171 -4.64 -9.93 3.48
C VAL A 171 -5.31 -8.62 3.86
N VAL A 172 -6.64 -8.64 4.07
CA VAL A 172 -7.39 -7.41 4.41
C VAL A 172 -6.98 -6.87 5.78
N LYS A 173 -6.90 -7.72 6.81
CA LYS A 173 -6.64 -7.29 8.19
C LYS A 173 -5.21 -6.82 8.42
N MET A 174 -4.26 -7.24 7.59
CA MET A 174 -2.88 -6.75 7.64
C MET A 174 -2.80 -5.26 7.29
N ILE A 175 -3.69 -4.78 6.40
CA ILE A 175 -3.74 -3.37 5.98
C ILE A 175 -4.82 -2.58 6.73
N SER A 176 -5.96 -3.20 7.05
CA SER A 176 -7.07 -2.52 7.73
C SER A 176 -7.76 -3.41 8.76
N SER A 177 -7.51 -3.11 10.04
CA SER A 177 -8.07 -3.73 11.23
C SER A 177 -7.99 -2.75 12.43
N GLN A 178 -7.92 -3.28 13.65
CA GLN A 178 -7.64 -2.48 14.86
C GLN A 178 -6.14 -2.48 15.21
N ALA A 179 -5.38 -3.41 14.62
CA ALA A 179 -3.93 -3.57 14.80
C ALA A 179 -3.34 -4.00 13.44
N ASP A 180 -3.29 -3.04 12.52
CA ASP A 180 -2.85 -3.19 11.13
C ASP A 180 -1.57 -2.38 10.88
N ALA A 181 -0.97 -2.57 9.70
CA ALA A 181 0.24 -1.86 9.31
C ALA A 181 0.07 -0.35 9.10
N ASP A 182 -1.16 0.14 8.89
CA ASP A 182 -1.45 1.58 8.74
C ASP A 182 -1.42 2.30 10.10
N ARG A 183 -1.91 1.65 11.16
CA ARG A 183 -1.96 2.22 12.51
C ARG A 183 -0.65 2.14 13.30
N MET A 184 0.22 1.19 12.96
CA MET A 184 1.48 0.90 13.68
C MET A 184 2.61 1.84 13.27
#